data_AF-A0A2S2DFA9-F1
#
_entry.id   AF-A0A2S2DFA9-F1
#
_cell.length_a   1.000
_cell.length_b   1.000
_cell.length_c   1.000
_cell.angle_alpha   90.00
_cell.angle_beta   90.00
_cell.angle_gamma   90.00
#
_symmetry.space_group_name_H-M   'P 1'
#
loop_
_entity.id
_entity.type
_entity.pdbx_description
1 polymer ?
#
loop_
_entity_poly.entity_id
_entity_poly.type
_entity_poly.pdbx_seq_one_letter_code
_entity_poly.pdbx_strand_id
1 'polypeptide(L)'
;MTDKVEGEILKIYEGSRPKEENLFETSNVNHLAWTLALIFVLTTVWFGIALVHAENQRHAMASNLCPDQVFKEGFDKKCLTTVRSRDHWWEHLWYGVTHVRSHPDHDGRIDTRK
;
A
#
# COMPACT_ATOMS: atom_id res chain seq x y z
N MET A 1 38.04 45.48 31.40
CA MET A 1 36.94 45.72 30.43
C MET A 1 36.70 44.49 29.56
N THR A 2 37.75 43.77 29.17
CA THR A 2 37.74 42.48 28.47
C THR A 2 36.87 41.41 29.14
N ASP A 3 36.96 41.22 30.45
CA ASP A 3 36.23 40.13 31.15
C ASP A 3 34.71 40.25 31.08
N LYS A 4 34.18 41.50 31.01
CA LYS A 4 32.74 41.73 30.85
C LYS A 4 32.26 41.35 29.45
N VAL A 5 33.08 41.62 28.43
CA VAL A 5 32.78 41.30 27.03
C VAL A 5 32.84 39.79 26.82
N GLU A 6 33.84 39.11 27.38
CA GLU A 6 33.93 37.64 27.32
C GLU A 6 32.75 36.95 28.02
N GLY A 7 32.32 37.47 29.17
CA GLY A 7 31.15 36.94 29.89
C GLY A 7 29.82 37.14 29.13
N GLU A 8 29.67 38.24 28.41
CA GLU A 8 28.49 38.49 27.56
C GLU A 8 28.47 37.57 26.34
N ILE A 9 29.64 37.37 25.71
CA ILE A 9 29.81 36.43 24.60
C ILE A 9 29.50 34.99 25.05
N LEU A 10 30.00 34.57 26.23
CA LEU A 10 29.72 33.25 26.79
C LEU A 10 28.23 33.00 27.03
N LYS A 11 27.49 34.00 27.52
CA LYS A 11 26.03 33.91 27.69
C LYS A 11 25.28 33.72 26.38
N ILE A 12 25.72 34.37 25.31
CA ILE A 12 25.14 34.21 23.97
C ILE A 12 25.35 32.76 23.48
N TYR A 13 26.53 32.18 23.72
CA TYR A 13 26.80 30.78 23.39
C TYR A 13 26.03 29.79 24.28
N GLU A 14 25.84 30.09 25.55
CA GLU A 14 25.12 29.23 26.48
C GLU A 14 23.61 29.16 26.14
N GLY A 15 23.02 30.27 25.70
CA GLY A 15 21.64 30.32 25.20
C GLY A 15 21.44 29.61 23.85
N SER A 16 22.52 29.37 23.09
CA SER A 16 22.48 28.65 21.82
C SER A 16 22.56 27.12 21.97
N ARG A 17 22.84 26.62 23.18
CA ARG A 17 22.89 25.18 23.41
C ARG A 17 21.47 24.60 23.30
N PRO A 18 21.29 23.53 22.51
CA PRO A 18 19.99 22.87 22.41
C PRO A 18 19.63 22.30 23.80
N LYS A 19 18.44 22.60 24.31
CA LYS A 19 17.95 22.17 25.64
C LYS A 19 17.73 20.65 25.69
N GLU A 20 18.80 19.91 25.98
CA GLU A 20 18.90 18.44 25.87
C GLU A 20 17.76 17.66 26.55
N GLU A 21 17.14 18.25 27.57
CA GLU A 21 16.04 17.65 28.34
C GLU A 21 14.80 17.24 27.50
N ASN A 22 14.54 17.89 26.35
CA ASN A 22 13.37 17.60 25.51
C ASN A 22 13.70 17.21 24.05
N LEU A 23 14.98 17.27 23.63
CA LEU A 23 15.34 16.97 22.23
C LEU A 23 15.15 15.49 21.90
N PHE A 24 15.52 14.60 22.81
CA PHE A 24 15.54 13.17 22.53
C PHE A 24 14.13 12.56 22.51
N GLU A 25 13.21 13.01 23.36
CA GLU A 25 11.81 12.56 23.33
C GLU A 25 11.08 13.04 22.07
N THR A 26 11.20 14.34 21.74
CA THR A 26 10.53 14.92 20.56
C THR A 26 11.07 14.30 19.26
N SER A 27 12.38 14.07 19.17
CA SER A 27 13.01 13.44 18.02
C SER A 27 12.58 11.97 17.86
N ASN A 28 12.55 11.19 18.94
CA ASN A 28 12.15 9.78 18.89
C ASN A 28 10.66 9.64 18.49
N VAL A 29 9.78 10.50 19.01
CA VAL A 29 8.36 10.54 18.61
C VAL A 29 8.22 10.89 17.13
N ASN A 30 9.00 11.85 16.63
CA ASN A 30 8.99 12.20 15.21
C ASN A 30 9.46 11.02 14.34
N HIS A 31 10.56 10.36 14.70
CA HIS A 31 11.04 9.18 13.97
C HIS A 31 10.04 8.02 14.00
N LEU A 32 9.39 7.75 15.12
CA LEU A 32 8.35 6.73 15.22
C LEU A 32 7.14 7.05 14.34
N ALA A 33 6.68 8.30 14.36
CA ALA A 33 5.57 8.74 13.52
C ALA A 33 5.91 8.60 12.02
N TRP A 34 7.09 9.06 11.60
CA TRP A 34 7.51 8.97 10.20
C TRP A 34 7.77 7.54 9.74
N THR A 35 8.33 6.67 10.59
CA THR A 35 8.53 5.25 10.26
C THR A 35 7.21 4.52 10.10
N LEU A 36 6.25 4.74 11.00
CA LEU A 36 4.90 4.19 10.86
C LEU A 36 4.21 4.70 9.60
N ALA A 37 4.30 6.00 9.32
CA ALA A 37 3.73 6.59 8.11
C ALA A 37 4.30 5.94 6.84
N LEU A 38 5.63 5.73 6.77
CA LEU A 38 6.27 5.05 5.65
C LEU A 38 5.80 3.59 5.51
N ILE A 39 5.66 2.87 6.63
CA ILE A 39 5.14 1.50 6.63
C ILE A 39 3.72 1.46 6.06
N PHE A 40 2.84 2.35 6.51
CA PHE A 40 1.46 2.42 6.00
C PHE A 40 1.39 2.76 4.51
N VAL A 41 2.25 3.67 4.03
CA VAL A 41 2.31 4.00 2.60
C VAL A 41 2.79 2.79 1.79
N LEU A 42 3.86 2.14 2.23
CA LEU A 42 4.40 0.96 1.56
C LEU A 42 3.40 -0.19 1.51
N THR A 43 2.70 -0.47 2.61
CA THR A 43 1.69 -1.54 2.63
C THR A 43 0.49 -1.21 1.75
N THR A 44 0.05 0.05 1.72
CA THR A 44 -1.05 0.49 0.84
C THR A 44 -0.69 0.37 -0.63
N VAL A 45 0.52 0.80 -1.01
CA VAL A 45 1.04 0.68 -2.38
C VAL A 45 1.18 -0.79 -2.77
N TRP A 46 1.78 -1.62 -1.89
CA TRP A 46 1.90 -3.05 -2.09
C TRP A 46 0.54 -3.71 -2.32
N PHE A 47 -0.45 -3.38 -1.47
CA PHE A 47 -1.81 -3.91 -1.59
C PHE A 47 -2.47 -3.47 -2.91
N GLY A 48 -2.30 -2.21 -3.32
CA GLY A 48 -2.78 -1.71 -4.61
C GLY A 48 -2.20 -2.47 -5.80
N ILE A 49 -0.88 -2.76 -5.78
CA ILE A 49 -0.22 -3.56 -6.82
C ILE A 49 -0.79 -5.00 -6.85
N ALA A 50 -0.93 -5.63 -5.68
CA ALA A 50 -1.47 -6.98 -5.58
C ALA A 50 -2.90 -7.07 -6.12
N LEU A 51 -3.74 -6.08 -5.82
CA LEU A 51 -5.12 -6.01 -6.27
C LEU A 51 -5.23 -5.82 -7.78
N VAL A 52 -4.39 -4.97 -8.38
CA VAL A 52 -4.30 -4.81 -9.84
C VAL A 52 -3.90 -6.12 -10.52
N HIS A 53 -2.92 -6.84 -9.98
CA HIS A 53 -2.47 -8.10 -10.54
C HIS A 53 -3.58 -9.17 -10.49
N ALA A 54 -4.29 -9.27 -9.36
CA ALA A 54 -5.41 -10.19 -9.21
C ALA A 54 -6.56 -9.88 -10.16
N GLU A 55 -6.95 -8.61 -10.29
CA GLU A 55 -8.05 -8.22 -11.18
C GLU A 55 -7.68 -8.37 -12.66
N ASN A 56 -6.42 -8.10 -13.04
CA ASN A 56 -5.95 -8.35 -14.40
C ASN A 56 -6.05 -9.85 -14.77
N GLN A 57 -5.68 -10.75 -13.85
CA GLN A 57 -5.84 -12.20 -14.06
C GLN A 57 -7.32 -12.60 -14.17
N ARG A 58 -8.17 -12.09 -13.27
CA ARG A 58 -9.61 -12.34 -13.29
C ARG A 58 -10.24 -11.91 -14.61
N HIS A 59 -9.93 -10.70 -15.05
CA HIS A 59 -10.47 -10.16 -16.29
C HIS A 59 -9.98 -10.96 -17.49
N ALA A 60 -8.70 -11.35 -17.53
CA ALA A 60 -8.16 -12.16 -18.60
C ALA A 60 -8.83 -13.53 -18.74
N MET A 61 -9.20 -14.15 -17.61
CA MET A 61 -10.00 -15.39 -17.61
C MET A 61 -11.42 -15.14 -18.12
N ALA A 62 -12.07 -14.07 -17.64
CA ALA A 62 -13.44 -13.73 -18.03
C ALA A 62 -13.57 -13.37 -19.52
N SER A 63 -12.57 -12.69 -20.09
CA SER A 63 -12.54 -12.33 -21.51
C SER A 63 -11.86 -13.38 -22.40
N ASN A 64 -11.56 -14.57 -21.86
CA ASN A 64 -10.96 -15.71 -22.56
C ASN A 64 -9.73 -15.34 -23.42
N LEU A 65 -8.84 -14.49 -22.88
CA LEU A 65 -7.66 -13.98 -23.61
C LEU A 65 -6.53 -15.00 -23.73
N CYS A 66 -6.56 -16.04 -22.89
CA CYS A 66 -5.54 -17.07 -22.82
C CYS A 66 -6.16 -18.48 -22.98
N PRO A 67 -6.68 -18.82 -24.18
CA PRO A 67 -7.18 -20.16 -24.44
C PRO A 67 -6.03 -21.17 -24.45
N ASP A 68 -6.20 -22.29 -23.76
CA ASP A 68 -5.23 -23.39 -23.83
C ASP A 68 -5.34 -24.08 -25.20
N GLN A 69 -4.19 -24.26 -25.87
CA GLN A 69 -4.14 -24.92 -27.19
C GLN A 69 -4.38 -26.42 -27.10
N VAL A 70 -4.18 -27.03 -25.93
CA VAL A 70 -4.32 -28.47 -25.71
C VAL A 70 -5.71 -28.83 -25.17
N PHE A 71 -6.28 -27.99 -24.30
CA PHE A 71 -7.58 -28.23 -23.67
C PHE A 71 -8.58 -27.12 -24.03
N LYS A 72 -9.66 -27.47 -24.75
CA LYS A 72 -10.69 -26.51 -25.19
C LYS A 72 -11.40 -25.76 -24.04
N GLU A 73 -11.39 -26.32 -22.83
CA GLU A 73 -11.98 -25.71 -21.63
C GLU A 73 -10.91 -25.21 -20.63
N GLY A 74 -9.63 -25.34 -20.98
CA GLY A 74 -8.50 -24.96 -20.12
C GLY A 74 -8.01 -23.52 -20.37
N PHE A 75 -7.33 -22.96 -19.36
CA PHE A 75 -6.63 -21.69 -19.48
C PHE A 75 -5.12 -21.89 -19.30
N ASP A 76 -4.32 -21.26 -20.16
CA ASP A 76 -2.86 -21.28 -19.99
C ASP A 76 -2.44 -20.35 -18.85
N LYS A 77 -1.95 -20.97 -17.76
CA LYS A 77 -1.44 -20.26 -16.58
C LYS A 77 -0.25 -19.37 -16.88
N LYS A 78 0.60 -19.73 -17.85
CA LYS A 78 1.76 -18.91 -18.23
C LYS A 78 1.31 -17.64 -18.93
N CYS A 79 0.37 -17.76 -19.87
CA CYS A 79 -0.28 -16.61 -20.49
C CYS A 79 -0.95 -15.69 -19.43
N LEU A 80 -1.69 -16.25 -18.47
CA LEU A 80 -2.35 -15.46 -17.42
C LEU A 80 -1.41 -14.61 -16.55
N THR A 81 -0.15 -15.02 -16.36
CA THR A 81 0.83 -14.23 -15.61
C THR A 81 1.41 -13.05 -16.39
N THR A 82 1.27 -13.03 -17.71
CA THR A 82 1.93 -12.04 -18.58
C THR A 82 0.95 -11.21 -19.39
N VAL A 83 -0.28 -11.68 -19.56
CA VAL A 83 -1.32 -11.03 -20.34
C VAL A 83 -1.73 -9.71 -19.71
N ARG A 84 -1.86 -8.68 -20.54
CA ARG A 84 -2.38 -7.38 -20.14
C ARG A 84 -3.80 -7.25 -20.66
N SER A 85 -4.79 -7.35 -19.78
CA SER A 85 -6.21 -7.39 -20.18
C SER A 85 -6.82 -6.00 -20.44
N ARG A 86 -6.27 -4.93 -19.85
CA ARG A 86 -6.67 -3.52 -20.08
C ARG A 86 -5.46 -2.62 -20.24
N ASP A 87 -5.67 -1.46 -20.86
CA ASP A 87 -4.60 -0.51 -21.17
C ASP A 87 -4.00 0.19 -19.95
N HIS A 88 -4.82 0.36 -18.91
CA HIS A 88 -4.45 1.17 -17.76
C HIS A 88 -4.66 0.43 -16.43
N TRP A 89 -3.64 0.48 -15.57
CA TRP A 89 -3.63 -0.22 -14.27
C TRP A 89 -4.63 0.35 -13.27
N TRP A 90 -4.95 1.65 -13.35
CA TRP A 90 -5.90 2.27 -12.43
C TRP A 90 -7.34 1.79 -12.64
N GLU A 91 -7.69 1.29 -13.83
CA GLU A 91 -9.01 0.73 -14.09
C GLU A 91 -9.21 -0.58 -13.34
N HIS A 92 -8.17 -1.40 -13.28
CA HIS A 92 -8.13 -2.63 -12.46
C HIS A 92 -8.22 -2.30 -10.97
N LEU A 93 -7.49 -1.27 -10.54
CA LEU A 93 -7.50 -0.85 -9.14
C LEU A 93 -8.87 -0.32 -8.73
N TRP A 94 -9.44 0.61 -9.51
CA TRP A 94 -10.76 1.19 -9.23
C TRP A 94 -11.84 0.11 -9.23
N TYR A 95 -11.84 -0.78 -10.22
CA TYR A 95 -12.81 -1.86 -10.30
C TYR A 95 -12.67 -2.83 -9.12
N GLY A 96 -11.47 -3.29 -8.81
CA GLY A 96 -11.25 -4.21 -7.69
C GLY A 96 -11.57 -3.60 -6.32
N VAL A 97 -11.38 -2.29 -6.13
CA VAL A 97 -11.74 -1.59 -4.88
C VAL A 97 -13.25 -1.36 -4.76
N THR A 98 -13.93 -1.04 -5.87
CA THR A 98 -15.37 -0.71 -5.86
C THR A 98 -16.28 -1.93 -6.01
N HIS A 99 -15.79 -3.02 -6.62
CA HIS A 99 -16.56 -4.23 -6.91
C HIS A 99 -16.13 -5.41 -6.04
N VAL A 100 -15.86 -5.15 -4.76
CA VAL A 100 -15.69 -6.19 -3.75
C VAL A 100 -17.06 -6.82 -3.47
N ARG A 101 -17.31 -7.98 -4.08
CA ARG A 101 -18.45 -8.81 -3.70
C ARG A 101 -18.03 -9.66 -2.52
N SER A 102 -18.75 -9.56 -1.41
CA SER A 102 -18.73 -10.62 -0.42
C SER A 102 -19.15 -11.90 -1.15
N HIS A 103 -18.36 -12.97 -0.97
CA HIS A 103 -18.78 -14.30 -1.39
C HIS A 103 -20.22 -14.47 -0.92
N PRO A 104 -21.19 -14.84 -1.78
CA PRO A 104 -22.52 -15.14 -1.28
C PRO A 104 -22.30 -16.24 -0.25
N ASP A 105 -22.65 -15.96 1.01
CA ASP A 105 -22.80 -17.01 1.99
C ASP A 105 -23.58 -18.13 1.28
N HIS A 106 -23.05 -19.34 1.35
CA HIS A 106 -23.85 -20.53 1.15
C HIS A 106 -24.93 -20.50 2.23
N ASP A 107 -25.95 -19.66 2.08
CA ASP A 107 -27.23 -19.83 2.74
C ASP A 107 -27.73 -21.15 2.16
N GLY A 108 -27.47 -22.23 2.91
CA GLY A 108 -27.86 -23.61 2.61
C GLY A 108 -29.39 -23.80 2.61
N ARG A 109 -30.15 -22.78 2.20
CA ARG A 109 -31.56 -22.89 1.91
C ARG A 109 -31.70 -23.52 0.54
N ILE A 110 -31.63 -24.84 0.53
CA ILE A 110 -32.28 -25.65 -0.49
C ILE A 110 -33.73 -25.16 -0.55
N ASP A 111 -34.08 -24.39 -1.57
CA ASP A 111 -35.48 -24.05 -1.84
C ASP A 111 -36.17 -25.29 -2.38
N THR A 112 -36.58 -26.18 -1.48
CA THR A 112 -37.55 -27.23 -1.77
C THR A 112 -38.94 -26.59 -1.85
N ARG A 113 -39.18 -25.75 -2.86
CA ARG A 113 -40.55 -25.31 -3.18
C ARG A 113 -40.84 -25.46 -4.67
N LYS A 114 -41.24 -26.70 -4.95
CA LYS A 114 -42.31 -27.16 -5.86
C LYS A 114 -42.12 -26.99 -7.36
#